data_AF-A0A2A9KHB2-F1
#
_entry.id   AF-A0A2A9KHB2-F1
#
_cell.length_a   1.000
_cell.length_b   1.000
_cell.length_c   1.000
_cell.angle_alpha   90.00
_cell.angle_beta   90.00
_cell.angle_gamma   90.00
#
_symmetry.space_group_name_H-M   'P 1'
#
loop_
_entity.id
_entity.type
_entity.pdbx_description
1 polymer ?
#
loop_
_entity_poly.entity_id
_entity_poly.type
_entity_poly.pdbx_seq_one_letter_code
_entity_poly.pdbx_strand_id
1 'polypeptide(L)'
;MTPHAKWHDHANGVAPSVNMRDWLTDRVSLTYKLMAHCQQFRVQRLRQQRALPLAEEWQAIGLARRQQVQERDVLLRCDGRPMVLGHTVLALDATTTEWPFFSSLGERSLGSTLFGDPLVMRGQLQYARLYGGHPLAQRMAAASGVDSFAYPLWARRSAFRRKTGIMLVTEVFFPEIEELRRARPDIKVLSAGFSISSDLSRHIHPAHQLLSFGAAR
;
A
#
# COMPACT_ATOMS: atom_id res chain seq x y z
N MET A 1 1.79 -15.66 20.45
CA MET A 1 1.80 -15.12 19.07
C MET A 1 2.11 -13.64 19.13
N THR A 2 3.08 -13.14 18.35
CA THR A 2 3.61 -11.77 18.48
C THR A 2 2.67 -10.73 17.84
N PRO A 3 2.20 -9.72 18.60
CA PRO A 3 1.31 -8.68 18.08
C PRO A 3 2.05 -7.62 17.22
N HIS A 4 3.38 -7.68 17.16
CA HIS A 4 4.21 -6.75 16.42
C HIS A 4 5.06 -7.46 15.36
N ALA A 5 5.30 -6.76 14.26
CA ALA A 5 6.17 -7.19 13.19
C ALA A 5 7.58 -6.61 13.34
N LYS A 6 8.59 -7.41 12.99
CA LYS A 6 9.95 -6.90 12.79
C LYS A 6 10.08 -6.37 11.36
N TRP A 7 10.26 -5.06 11.25
CA TRP A 7 10.45 -4.38 9.97
C TRP A 7 11.93 -4.32 9.59
N HIS A 8 12.21 -4.56 8.32
CA HIS A 8 13.55 -4.58 7.73
C HIS A 8 13.63 -3.57 6.60
N ASP A 9 14.75 -2.88 6.47
CA ASP A 9 14.98 -1.87 5.43
C ASP A 9 15.34 -2.48 4.06
N HIS A 10 15.65 -3.78 4.04
CA HIS A 10 15.95 -4.56 2.85
C HIS A 10 15.07 -5.82 2.76
N ALA A 11 14.57 -6.11 1.57
CA ALA A 11 13.72 -7.29 1.33
C ALA A 11 14.43 -8.62 1.64
N ASN A 12 15.77 -8.67 1.60
CA ASN A 12 16.54 -9.86 2.04
C ASN A 12 16.28 -10.21 3.51
N GLY A 13 15.96 -9.23 4.35
CA GLY A 13 15.66 -9.44 5.76
C GLY A 13 14.40 -10.28 6.03
N VAL A 14 13.52 -10.43 5.03
CA VAL A 14 12.30 -11.25 5.12
C VAL A 14 12.37 -12.53 4.30
N ALA A 15 13.52 -12.82 3.67
CA ALA A 15 13.79 -14.02 2.87
C ALA A 15 12.61 -14.46 1.96
N PRO A 16 12.11 -13.59 1.07
CA PRO A 16 10.99 -13.92 0.19
C PRO A 16 11.43 -14.85 -0.94
N SER A 17 10.48 -15.58 -1.52
CA SER A 17 10.64 -16.23 -2.83
C SER A 17 11.02 -15.20 -3.91
N VAL A 18 11.49 -15.66 -5.07
CA VAL A 18 11.81 -14.76 -6.20
C VAL A 18 10.56 -14.00 -6.67
N ASN A 19 9.41 -14.68 -6.77
CA ASN A 19 8.17 -14.05 -7.20
C ASN A 19 7.65 -13.05 -6.16
N MET A 20 7.66 -13.40 -4.87
CA MET A 20 7.26 -12.47 -3.81
C MET A 20 8.22 -11.28 -3.71
N ARG A 21 9.52 -11.47 -3.97
CA ARG A 21 10.47 -10.35 -4.03
C ARG A 21 10.08 -9.35 -5.10
N ASP A 22 9.66 -9.81 -6.28
CA ASP A 22 9.22 -8.92 -7.36
C ASP A 22 7.99 -8.09 -6.95
N TRP A 23 7.05 -8.68 -6.22
CA TRP A 23 5.90 -7.95 -5.66
C TRP A 23 6.29 -6.98 -4.53
N LEU A 24 7.16 -7.42 -3.62
CA LEU A 24 7.58 -6.61 -2.47
C LEU A 24 8.39 -5.39 -2.90
N THR A 25 9.34 -5.56 -3.83
CA THR A 25 10.35 -4.54 -4.12
C THR A 25 9.96 -3.56 -5.23
N ASP A 26 8.80 -3.77 -5.87
CA ASP A 26 8.37 -2.89 -6.95
C ASP A 26 8.19 -1.44 -6.47
N ARG A 27 8.84 -0.52 -7.20
CA ARG A 27 8.83 0.92 -6.91
C ARG A 27 7.68 1.63 -7.61
N VAL A 28 7.06 1.02 -8.60
CA VAL A 28 5.84 1.50 -9.25
C VAL A 28 4.64 1.30 -8.31
N SER A 29 3.54 1.98 -8.59
CA SER A 29 2.25 1.76 -7.93
C SER A 29 1.86 0.27 -8.00
N LEU A 30 1.61 -0.34 -6.83
CA LEU A 30 1.14 -1.73 -6.75
C LEU A 30 -0.18 -1.93 -7.50
N THR A 31 -1.04 -0.91 -7.51
CA THR A 31 -2.27 -0.90 -8.30
C THR A 31 -1.97 -1.06 -9.79
N TYR A 32 -1.01 -0.30 -10.32
CA TYR A 32 -0.64 -0.39 -11.73
C TYR A 32 -0.10 -1.77 -12.09
N LYS A 33 0.76 -2.33 -11.22
CA LYS A 33 1.28 -3.70 -11.40
C LYS A 33 0.17 -4.74 -11.39
N LEU A 34 -0.76 -4.68 -10.43
CA LEU A 34 -1.90 -5.60 -10.36
C LEU A 34 -2.81 -5.49 -11.59
N MET A 35 -3.09 -4.28 -12.08
CA MET A 35 -3.86 -4.07 -13.31
C MET A 35 -3.21 -4.71 -14.53
N ALA A 36 -1.88 -4.75 -14.61
CA ALA A 36 -1.16 -5.44 -15.69
C ALA A 36 -1.17 -6.98 -15.57
N HIS A 37 -1.68 -7.53 -14.46
CA HIS A 37 -1.69 -8.97 -14.15
C HIS A 37 -3.12 -9.53 -14.04
N CYS A 38 -4.16 -8.77 -14.37
CA CYS A 38 -5.56 -9.22 -14.34
C CYS A 38 -6.41 -8.53 -15.41
N GLN A 39 -7.59 -9.08 -15.69
CA GLN A 39 -8.56 -8.45 -16.60
C GLN A 39 -9.44 -7.45 -15.85
N GLN A 40 -9.80 -7.78 -14.60
CA GLN A 40 -10.65 -6.96 -13.76
C GLN A 40 -9.95 -6.64 -12.45
N PHE A 41 -9.55 -5.38 -12.32
CA PHE A 41 -9.03 -4.83 -11.06
C PHE A 41 -10.13 -4.12 -10.29
N ARG A 42 -10.24 -4.38 -8.98
CA ARG A 42 -11.18 -3.68 -8.09
C ARG A 42 -10.55 -3.41 -6.74
N VAL A 43 -10.84 -2.24 -6.17
CA VAL A 43 -10.61 -1.97 -4.75
C VAL A 43 -11.91 -2.19 -4.00
N GLN A 44 -11.89 -3.05 -2.99
CA GLN A 44 -13.01 -3.22 -2.06
C GLN A 44 -12.68 -2.52 -0.75
N ARG A 45 -13.44 -1.50 -0.38
CA ARG A 45 -13.27 -0.86 0.93
C ARG A 45 -13.83 -1.75 2.04
N LEU A 46 -13.00 -2.11 3.01
CA LEU A 46 -13.42 -2.85 4.20
C LEU A 46 -13.85 -1.89 5.31
N ARG A 47 -13.04 -0.87 5.57
CA ARG A 47 -13.32 0.15 6.59
C ARG A 47 -12.65 1.47 6.26
N GLN A 48 -13.21 2.55 6.79
CA GLN A 48 -12.58 3.86 6.85
C GLN A 48 -13.17 4.59 8.05
N GLN A 49 -12.42 4.70 9.14
CA GLN A 49 -12.93 5.14 10.44
C GLN A 49 -11.83 5.75 11.32
N ARG A 50 -12.23 6.35 12.44
CA ARG A 50 -11.28 6.69 13.51
C ARG A 50 -10.93 5.42 14.28
N ALA A 51 -9.64 5.18 14.50
CA ALA A 51 -9.15 4.03 15.27
C ALA A 51 -7.90 4.41 16.05
N LEU A 52 -7.44 3.56 16.97
CA LEU A 52 -6.06 3.63 17.44
C LEU A 52 -5.16 2.94 16.42
N PRO A 53 -4.01 3.53 16.04
CA PRO A 53 -3.05 2.88 15.15
C PRO A 53 -2.51 1.62 15.81
N LEU A 54 -1.96 0.70 15.02
CA LEU A 54 -1.18 -0.41 15.55
C LEU A 54 0.06 0.14 16.29
N ALA A 55 0.61 -0.65 17.21
CA ALA A 55 1.60 -0.12 18.14
C ALA A 55 2.88 0.36 17.44
N GLU A 56 3.21 -0.22 16.29
CA GLU A 56 4.37 0.09 15.46
C GLU A 56 4.14 1.19 14.40
N GLU A 57 2.97 1.84 14.38
CA GLU A 57 2.57 2.76 13.30
C GLU A 57 2.58 4.23 13.72
N TRP A 58 2.23 4.56 14.96
CA TRP A 58 2.09 5.95 15.41
C TRP A 58 3.40 6.76 15.28
N GLN A 59 4.55 6.14 15.56
CA GLN A 59 5.87 6.75 15.37
C GLN A 59 6.19 6.96 13.89
N ALA A 60 5.77 6.04 13.02
CA ALA A 60 6.04 6.10 11.59
C ALA A 60 5.27 7.22 10.87
N ILE A 61 4.16 7.68 11.45
CA ILE A 61 3.44 8.89 11.00
C ILE A 61 3.80 10.15 11.82
N GLY A 62 4.81 10.09 12.68
CA GLY A 62 5.35 11.25 13.40
C GLY A 62 4.50 11.74 14.57
N LEU A 63 3.60 10.92 15.12
CA LEU A 63 2.84 11.30 16.31
C LEU A 63 3.74 11.26 17.56
N ALA A 64 3.56 12.22 18.48
CA ALA A 64 4.29 12.24 19.75
C ALA A 64 3.85 11.12 20.72
N ARG A 65 2.61 10.63 20.57
CA ARG A 65 2.04 9.53 21.35
C ARG A 65 1.01 8.77 20.53
N ARG A 66 0.69 7.55 20.96
CA ARG A 66 -0.37 6.74 20.34
C ARG A 66 -1.75 7.36 20.63
N GLN A 67 -2.32 8.01 19.63
CA GLN A 67 -3.64 8.65 19.68
C GLN A 67 -4.48 8.25 18.47
N GLN A 68 -5.76 8.64 18.44
CA GLN A 68 -6.64 8.28 17.32
C GLN A 68 -6.10 8.81 15.99
N VAL A 69 -6.30 8.00 14.96
CA VAL A 69 -5.90 8.21 13.56
C VAL A 69 -7.09 7.95 12.66
N GLN A 70 -7.05 8.48 11.45
CA GLN A 70 -7.91 7.99 10.38
C GLN A 70 -7.28 6.70 9.83
N GLU A 71 -7.99 5.59 10.00
CA GLU A 71 -7.64 4.27 9.49
C GLU A 71 -8.45 3.98 8.22
N ARG A 72 -7.82 3.27 7.28
CA ARG A 72 -8.48 2.73 6.09
C ARG A 72 -7.92 1.34 5.75
N ASP A 73 -8.80 0.34 5.67
CA ASP A 73 -8.45 -0.98 5.12
C ASP A 73 -9.22 -1.22 3.82
N VAL A 74 -8.52 -1.78 2.83
CA VAL A 74 -9.06 -2.17 1.53
C VAL A 74 -8.50 -3.53 1.11
N LEU A 75 -9.26 -4.26 0.30
CA LEU A 75 -8.72 -5.36 -0.49
C LEU A 75 -8.49 -4.88 -1.93
N LEU A 76 -7.30 -5.12 -2.45
CA LEU A 76 -7.03 -5.04 -3.88
C LEU A 76 -7.34 -6.41 -4.48
N ARG A 77 -8.29 -6.46 -5.42
CA ARG A 77 -8.75 -7.68 -6.07
C ARG A 77 -8.35 -7.72 -7.53
N CYS A 78 -7.94 -8.90 -7.98
CA CYS A 78 -7.67 -9.24 -9.37
C CYS A 78 -8.60 -10.39 -9.76
N ASP A 79 -9.43 -10.17 -10.77
CA ASP A 79 -10.38 -11.17 -11.29
C ASP A 79 -11.23 -11.79 -10.16
N GLY A 80 -11.74 -10.93 -9.26
CA GLY A 80 -12.54 -11.31 -8.10
C GLY A 80 -11.75 -11.84 -6.89
N ARG A 81 -10.49 -12.27 -7.06
CA ARG A 81 -9.65 -12.82 -5.99
C ARG A 81 -8.89 -11.73 -5.23
N PRO A 82 -8.84 -11.76 -3.89
CA PRO A 82 -8.06 -10.79 -3.12
C PRO A 82 -6.56 -11.07 -3.27
N MET A 83 -5.78 -10.01 -3.54
CA MET A 83 -4.33 -10.11 -3.76
C MET A 83 -3.54 -9.35 -2.70
N VAL A 84 -4.11 -8.27 -2.18
CA VAL A 84 -3.45 -7.42 -1.18
C VAL A 84 -4.48 -6.88 -0.20
N LEU A 85 -4.18 -6.96 1.11
CA LEU A 85 -4.80 -6.10 2.11
C LEU A 85 -3.99 -4.81 2.19
N GLY A 86 -4.57 -3.70 1.75
CA GLY A 86 -4.02 -2.36 1.92
C GLY A 86 -4.53 -1.75 3.22
N HIS A 87 -3.61 -1.39 4.10
CA HIS A 87 -3.86 -0.70 5.36
C HIS A 87 -3.23 0.70 5.30
N THR A 88 -3.97 1.71 5.70
CA THR A 88 -3.49 3.09 5.67
C THR A 88 -3.83 3.81 6.97
N VAL A 89 -2.84 4.55 7.45
CA VAL A 89 -2.94 5.35 8.67
C VAL A 89 -2.56 6.79 8.37
N LEU A 90 -3.39 7.71 8.85
CA LEU A 90 -3.18 9.14 8.74
C LEU A 90 -3.54 9.83 10.06
N ALA A 91 -2.76 10.83 10.48
CA ALA A 91 -3.09 11.62 11.67
C ALA A 91 -4.46 12.34 11.50
N LEU A 92 -5.22 12.51 12.60
CA LEU A 92 -6.55 13.13 12.53
C LEU A 92 -6.53 14.63 12.25
N ASP A 93 -5.44 15.30 12.57
CA ASP A 93 -5.19 16.71 12.28
C ASP A 93 -4.70 16.93 10.83
N ALA A 94 -4.49 15.84 10.08
CA ALA A 94 -4.12 15.94 8.68
C ALA A 94 -5.22 16.65 7.88
N THR A 95 -4.81 17.71 7.19
CA THR A 95 -5.71 18.63 6.53
C THR A 95 -6.10 18.14 5.13
N THR A 96 -7.23 18.64 4.62
CA THR A 96 -7.59 18.47 3.20
C THR A 96 -6.56 19.11 2.27
N THR A 97 -5.82 20.12 2.75
CA THR A 97 -4.72 20.74 2.01
C THR A 97 -3.50 19.82 1.87
N GLU A 98 -3.29 18.91 2.81
CA GLU A 98 -2.26 17.85 2.79
C GLU A 98 -2.74 16.60 2.05
N TRP A 99 -3.99 16.18 2.25
CA TRP A 99 -4.55 14.97 1.62
C TRP A 99 -5.99 15.17 1.10
N PRO A 100 -6.18 15.93 0.01
CA PRO A 100 -7.49 16.42 -0.44
C PRO A 100 -8.50 15.33 -0.82
N PHE A 101 -8.02 14.14 -1.14
CA PHE A 101 -8.85 13.05 -1.64
C PHE A 101 -9.16 11.98 -0.59
N PHE A 102 -8.46 11.98 0.56
CA PHE A 102 -8.45 10.82 1.45
C PHE A 102 -9.84 10.48 2.02
N SER A 103 -10.60 11.50 2.43
CA SER A 103 -11.97 11.34 2.92
C SER A 103 -12.95 10.86 1.83
N SER A 104 -12.68 11.16 0.56
CA SER A 104 -13.56 10.87 -0.58
C SER A 104 -13.10 9.68 -1.43
N LEU A 105 -12.10 8.91 -0.99
CA LEU A 105 -11.55 7.81 -1.79
C LEU A 105 -12.60 6.75 -2.15
N GLY A 106 -13.54 6.43 -1.27
CA GLY A 106 -14.57 5.41 -1.55
C GLY A 106 -13.94 4.07 -1.92
N GLU A 107 -14.13 3.62 -3.15
CA GLU A 107 -13.51 2.41 -3.72
C GLU A 107 -12.40 2.72 -4.74
N ARG A 108 -11.75 3.89 -4.63
CA ARG A 108 -10.57 4.24 -5.42
C ARG A 108 -9.29 3.78 -4.72
N SER A 109 -8.29 3.43 -5.52
CA SER A 109 -6.96 3.07 -5.00
C SER A 109 -6.22 4.32 -4.54
N LEU A 110 -5.43 4.19 -3.48
CA LEU A 110 -4.47 5.24 -3.11
C LEU A 110 -3.39 5.38 -4.19
N GLY A 111 -2.99 4.28 -4.83
CA GLY A 111 -1.90 4.26 -5.80
C GLY A 111 -2.12 5.21 -6.99
N SER A 112 -3.34 5.29 -7.53
CA SER A 112 -3.62 6.23 -8.62
C SER A 112 -3.50 7.70 -8.20
N THR A 113 -3.80 8.00 -6.93
CA THR A 113 -3.79 9.36 -6.40
C THR A 113 -2.41 9.78 -5.89
N LEU A 114 -1.71 8.89 -5.19
CA LEU A 114 -0.41 9.18 -4.58
C LEU A 114 0.69 9.32 -5.64
N PHE A 115 0.72 8.44 -6.65
CA PHE A 115 1.80 8.43 -7.64
C PHE A 115 1.59 9.43 -8.79
N GLY A 116 0.39 9.97 -8.94
CA GLY A 116 0.08 11.01 -9.94
C GLY A 116 0.27 12.44 -9.43
N ASP A 117 0.44 12.64 -8.12
CA ASP A 117 0.61 13.96 -7.52
C ASP A 117 2.11 14.29 -7.33
N PRO A 118 2.65 15.30 -8.04
CA PRO A 118 4.07 15.65 -7.96
C PRO A 118 4.51 16.19 -6.60
N LEU A 119 3.58 16.57 -5.72
CA LEU A 119 3.88 17.01 -4.35
C LEU A 119 4.01 15.84 -3.37
N VAL A 120 3.72 14.61 -3.81
CA VAL A 120 3.85 13.41 -2.98
C VAL A 120 5.26 12.86 -3.12
N MET A 121 5.95 12.75 -1.97
CA MET A 121 7.21 12.05 -1.85
C MET A 121 7.01 10.74 -1.11
N ARG A 122 7.57 9.66 -1.65
CA ARG A 122 7.56 8.34 -1.02
C ARG A 122 8.88 8.11 -0.28
N GLY A 123 8.79 7.74 0.99
CA GLY A 123 9.93 7.33 1.80
C GLY A 123 10.44 5.93 1.45
N GLN A 124 11.38 5.44 2.25
CA GLN A 124 11.92 4.10 2.08
C GLN A 124 10.84 3.02 2.23
N LEU A 125 10.97 1.94 1.44
CA LEU A 125 10.22 0.72 1.67
C LEU A 125 10.81 -0.06 2.83
N GLN A 126 9.96 -0.49 3.75
CA GLN A 126 10.30 -1.46 4.78
C GLN A 126 9.50 -2.74 4.58
N TYR A 127 10.05 -3.87 5.00
CA TYR A 127 9.51 -5.20 4.73
C TYR A 127 9.36 -5.98 6.04
N ALA A 128 8.31 -6.79 6.16
CA ALA A 128 8.10 -7.64 7.33
C ALA A 128 7.48 -9.00 6.96
N ARG A 129 7.60 -9.92 7.92
CA ARG A 129 6.83 -11.17 7.97
C ARG A 129 5.79 -11.05 9.07
N LEU A 130 4.54 -11.30 8.74
CA LEU A 130 3.42 -11.31 9.67
C LEU A 130 2.99 -12.75 9.96
N TYR A 131 2.62 -13.00 11.21
CA TYR A 131 2.11 -14.29 11.69
C TYR A 131 0.70 -14.08 12.26
N GLY A 132 -0.03 -15.15 12.58
CA GLY A 132 -1.45 -15.04 12.97
C GLY A 132 -1.77 -14.20 14.21
N GLY A 133 -0.77 -13.85 15.02
CA GLY A 133 -0.95 -12.90 16.13
C GLY A 133 -1.02 -11.44 15.72
N HIS A 134 -0.60 -11.13 14.50
CA HIS A 134 -0.53 -9.76 14.01
C HIS A 134 -1.94 -9.26 13.64
N PRO A 135 -2.35 -8.06 14.08
CA PRO A 135 -3.70 -7.54 13.80
C PRO A 135 -4.04 -7.52 12.31
N LEU A 136 -3.11 -7.13 11.43
CA LEU A 136 -3.35 -7.16 9.98
C LEU A 136 -3.55 -8.57 9.42
N ALA A 137 -2.86 -9.59 9.96
CA ALA A 137 -3.07 -10.98 9.53
C ALA A 137 -4.46 -11.48 9.93
N GLN A 138 -4.93 -11.12 11.12
CA GLN A 138 -6.27 -11.44 11.61
C GLN A 138 -7.35 -10.74 10.79
N ARG A 139 -7.16 -9.45 10.48
CA ARG A 139 -8.08 -8.69 9.61
C ARG A 139 -8.15 -9.25 8.21
N MET A 140 -7.01 -9.68 7.66
CA MET A 140 -6.94 -10.34 6.36
C MET A 140 -7.70 -11.67 6.36
N ALA A 141 -7.57 -12.48 7.42
CA ALA A 141 -8.26 -13.75 7.54
C ALA A 141 -9.78 -13.54 7.63
N ALA A 142 -10.22 -12.62 8.49
CA ALA A 142 -11.62 -12.24 8.64
C ALA A 142 -12.23 -11.70 7.34
N ALA A 143 -11.49 -10.86 6.60
CA ALA A 143 -11.96 -10.27 5.34
C ALA A 143 -12.09 -11.31 4.20
N SER A 144 -11.37 -12.43 4.31
CA SER A 144 -11.41 -13.54 3.35
C SER A 144 -12.26 -14.72 3.79
N GLY A 145 -12.84 -14.68 5.00
CA GLY A 145 -13.67 -15.77 5.54
C GLY A 145 -12.88 -17.05 5.80
N VAL A 146 -11.59 -16.94 6.12
CA VAL A 146 -10.72 -18.08 6.46
C VAL A 146 -10.29 -17.99 7.92
N ASP A 147 -10.06 -19.14 8.57
CA ASP A 147 -9.63 -19.18 9.96
C ASP A 147 -8.16 -18.76 10.13
N SER A 148 -7.30 -19.17 9.18
CA SER A 148 -5.87 -18.86 9.20
C SER A 148 -5.25 -18.97 7.81
N PHE A 149 -4.01 -18.49 7.68
CA PHE A 149 -3.19 -18.66 6.49
C PHE A 149 -1.99 -19.57 6.79
N ALA A 150 -1.38 -20.09 5.73
CA ALA A 150 0.00 -20.55 5.81
C ALA A 150 0.91 -19.32 6.06
N TYR A 151 1.63 -19.34 7.18
CA TYR A 151 2.53 -18.26 7.58
C TYR A 151 3.97 -18.54 7.16
N PRO A 152 4.81 -17.50 6.96
CA PRO A 152 4.51 -16.07 7.15
C PRO A 152 3.68 -15.48 6.01
N LEU A 153 2.91 -14.42 6.31
CA LEU A 153 2.43 -13.49 5.30
C LEU A 153 3.49 -12.41 5.09
N TRP A 154 3.81 -12.08 3.84
CA TRP A 154 4.73 -10.99 3.56
C TRP A 154 4.00 -9.66 3.58
N ALA A 155 4.68 -8.63 4.06
CA ALA A 155 4.18 -7.27 4.07
C ALA A 155 5.29 -6.29 3.69
N ARG A 156 4.88 -5.15 3.14
CA ARG A 156 5.73 -3.98 3.00
C ARG A 156 4.99 -2.74 3.47
N ARG A 157 5.74 -1.71 3.88
CA ARG A 157 5.18 -0.40 4.21
C ARG A 157 6.06 0.72 3.71
N SER A 158 5.45 1.89 3.52
CA SER A 158 6.16 3.13 3.20
C SER A 158 5.39 4.34 3.73
N ALA A 159 6.13 5.30 4.25
CA ALA A 159 5.60 6.61 4.58
C ALA A 159 5.56 7.48 3.33
N PHE A 160 4.42 8.13 3.08
CA PHE A 160 4.23 9.13 2.05
C PHE A 160 4.12 10.49 2.71
N ARG A 161 4.83 11.46 2.16
CA ARG A 161 4.79 12.85 2.61
C ARG A 161 4.19 13.71 1.52
N ARG A 162 3.28 14.59 1.91
CA ARG A 162 2.79 15.67 1.06
C ARG A 162 2.66 16.92 1.92
N LYS A 163 3.41 17.97 1.57
CA LYS A 163 3.62 19.13 2.45
C LYS A 163 4.15 18.64 3.83
N THR A 164 3.49 19.01 4.92
CA THR A 164 3.82 18.58 6.29
C THR A 164 3.16 17.26 6.69
N GLY A 165 2.15 16.80 5.94
CA GLY A 165 1.38 15.61 6.28
C GLY A 165 2.14 14.33 5.96
N ILE A 166 2.04 13.35 6.87
CA ILE A 166 2.62 12.01 6.72
C ILE A 166 1.49 10.97 6.74
N MET A 167 1.47 10.11 5.71
CA MET A 167 0.58 8.96 5.58
C MET A 167 1.42 7.69 5.60
N LEU A 168 1.04 6.69 6.40
CA LEU A 168 1.67 5.37 6.34
C LEU A 168 0.76 4.43 5.54
N VAL A 169 1.34 3.77 4.53
CA VAL A 169 0.66 2.71 3.78
C VAL A 169 1.38 1.40 4.03
N THR A 170 0.65 0.40 4.50
CA THR A 170 1.10 -0.97 4.70
C THR A 170 0.32 -1.89 3.76
N GLU A 171 1.02 -2.74 3.03
CA GLU A 171 0.46 -3.70 2.08
C GLU A 171 0.82 -5.11 2.56
N VAL A 172 -0.19 -5.94 2.82
CA VAL A 172 -0.02 -7.36 3.19
C VAL A 172 -0.47 -8.22 2.02
N PHE A 173 0.41 -9.12 1.59
CA PHE A 173 0.23 -9.88 0.36
C PHE A 173 -0.46 -11.22 0.63
N PHE A 174 -1.49 -11.51 -0.17
CA PHE A 174 -2.10 -12.84 -0.23
C PHE A 174 -1.12 -13.84 -0.88
N PRO A 175 -1.04 -15.10 -0.40
CA PRO A 175 -0.19 -16.12 -1.02
C PRO A 175 -0.44 -16.28 -2.53
N GLU A 176 -1.70 -16.17 -2.96
CA GLU A 176 -2.15 -16.29 -4.35
C GLU A 176 -1.51 -15.26 -5.30
N ILE A 177 -0.94 -14.16 -4.77
CA ILE A 177 -0.26 -13.17 -5.60
C ILE A 177 0.98 -13.75 -6.30
N GLU A 178 1.61 -14.79 -5.72
CA GLU A 178 2.77 -15.45 -6.33
C GLU A 178 2.42 -16.18 -7.64
N GLU A 179 1.14 -16.49 -7.84
CA GLU A 179 0.62 -17.18 -9.03
C GLU A 179 0.25 -16.21 -10.17
N LEU A 180 0.15 -14.91 -9.88
CA LEU A 180 -0.24 -13.90 -10.87
C LEU A 180 0.81 -13.78 -11.97
N ARG A 181 0.50 -14.33 -13.14
CA ARG A 181 1.27 -14.11 -14.37
C ARG A 181 0.83 -12.82 -15.02
N ARG A 182 1.77 -12.12 -15.67
CA ARG A 182 1.44 -10.92 -16.44
C ARG A 182 0.37 -11.28 -17.47
N ALA A 183 -0.77 -10.61 -17.42
CA ALA A 183 -1.77 -10.74 -18.46
C ALA A 183 -1.16 -10.13 -19.73
N ARG A 184 -1.19 -10.84 -20.86
CA ARG A 184 -0.91 -10.17 -22.14
C ARG A 184 -1.97 -9.07 -22.27
N PRO A 185 -1.61 -7.78 -22.30
CA PRO A 185 -2.63 -6.75 -22.43
C PRO A 185 -3.31 -6.92 -23.78
N ASP A 186 -4.63 -7.08 -23.79
CA ASP A 186 -5.41 -6.87 -25.00
C ASP A 186 -5.25 -5.39 -25.38
N ILE A 187 -4.57 -5.15 -26.50
CA ILE A 187 -4.19 -3.81 -27.02
C ILE A 187 -5.41 -2.87 -27.13
N LYS A 188 -6.64 -3.40 -27.13
CA LYS A 188 -7.90 -2.64 -27.21
C LYS A 188 -8.29 -1.90 -25.91
N VAL A 189 -7.79 -2.27 -24.74
CA VAL A 189 -8.19 -1.62 -23.47
C VAL A 189 -7.42 -0.31 -23.23
N LEU A 190 -6.23 -0.16 -23.82
CA LEU A 190 -5.42 1.07 -23.72
C LEU A 190 -5.97 2.22 -24.58
N SER A 191 -6.78 1.94 -25.60
CA SER A 191 -7.31 2.96 -26.52
C SER A 191 -8.65 3.57 -26.09
N ALA A 192 -9.35 3.00 -25.11
CA ALA A 192 -10.71 3.45 -24.75
C ALA A 192 -10.75 4.54 -23.66
N GLY A 193 -9.61 4.98 -23.12
CA GLY A 193 -9.58 5.91 -21.97
C GLY A 193 -8.61 7.08 -22.04
N PHE A 194 -7.81 7.21 -23.10
CA PHE A 194 -6.88 8.32 -23.26
C PHE A 194 -7.09 8.99 -24.62
N SER A 195 -7.64 10.20 -24.61
CA SER A 195 -7.37 11.18 -25.65
C SER A 195 -5.87 11.47 -25.59
N ILE A 196 -5.12 10.86 -26.51
CA ILE A 196 -3.69 11.13 -26.68
C ILE A 196 -3.60 12.49 -27.38
N SER A 197 -3.45 13.56 -26.60
CA SER A 197 -2.70 14.72 -27.07
C SER A 197 -1.23 14.35 -27.03
N SER A 198 -0.63 14.34 -28.20
CA SER A 198 0.75 13.97 -28.48
C SER A 198 1.73 14.94 -27.83
N ASP A 199 2.30 14.59 -26.67
CA ASP A 199 3.63 15.10 -26.27
C ASP A 199 4.32 14.31 -25.12
N LEU A 200 4.19 12.98 -25.10
CA LEU A 200 4.88 12.13 -24.12
C LEU A 200 6.30 11.73 -24.57
N SER A 201 7.11 12.74 -24.88
CA SER A 201 8.55 12.62 -25.00
C SER A 201 9.21 13.77 -24.26
N ARG A 202 8.91 13.94 -22.96
CA ARG A 202 9.72 14.72 -22.02
C ARG A 202 9.24 14.49 -20.56
N HIS A 203 10.15 13.94 -19.76
CA HIS A 203 10.26 14.14 -18.30
C HIS A 203 9.31 13.33 -17.39
N ILE A 204 9.55 12.01 -17.30
CA ILE A 204 9.35 11.31 -16.02
C ILE A 204 10.62 11.54 -15.22
N HIS A 205 10.61 12.54 -14.34
CA HIS A 205 11.65 12.68 -13.34
C HIS A 205 11.49 11.57 -12.31
N PRO A 206 12.53 10.74 -12.07
CA PRO A 206 12.52 9.86 -10.92
C PRO A 206 12.49 10.72 -9.65
N ALA A 207 11.49 10.50 -8.79
CA ALA A 207 11.41 11.09 -7.47
C ALA A 207 12.55 10.52 -6.60
N HIS A 208 13.74 11.08 -6.76
CA HIS A 208 14.91 10.75 -5.98
C HIS A 208 15.04 11.73 -4.82
N GLN A 209 14.64 11.27 -3.63
CA GLN A 209 15.31 11.65 -2.39
C GLN A 209 15.05 10.56 -1.35
N LEU A 210 16.07 9.74 -1.10
CA LEU A 210 16.15 8.85 0.05
C LEU A 210 16.27 9.74 1.30
N LEU A 211 15.14 10.08 1.90
CA LEU A 211 15.11 10.71 3.22
C LEU A 211 14.58 9.68 4.22
N SER A 212 15.45 9.29 5.16
CA SER A 212 15.00 8.73 6.43
C SER A 212 14.26 9.86 7.14
N PHE A 213 12.96 9.71 7.33
CA PHE A 213 12.17 10.68 8.08
C PHE A 213 12.48 10.49 9.57
N GLY A 214 13.58 11.08 10.03
CA GLY A 214 13.88 11.21 11.45
C GLY A 214 12.78 12.00 12.13
N ALA A 215 12.39 11.58 13.34
CA ALA A 215 11.55 12.37 14.22
C ALA A 215 12.29 13.70 14.50
N ALA A 216 11.73 14.80 14.01
CA ALA A 216 12.20 16.12 14.40
C ALA A 216 11.94 16.27 15.91
N ARG A 217 13.00 16.60 16.65
CA ARG A 217 12.96 16.93 18.07
C ARG A 217 12.23 18.25 18.31
#